data_AF-A0A661Y1C9-F1
#
_entry.id   AF-A0A661Y1C9-F1
#
_cell.length_a   1.000
_cell.length_b   1.000
_cell.length_c   1.000
_cell.angle_alpha   90.00
_cell.angle_beta   90.00
_cell.angle_gamma   90.00
#
_symmetry.space_group_name_H-M   'P 1'
#
loop_
_entity.id
_entity.type
_entity.pdbx_description
1 polymer ?
#
loop_
_entity_poly.entity_id
_entity_poly.type
_entity_poly.pdbx_seq_one_letter_code
_entity_poly.pdbx_strand_id
1 'polypeptide(L)'
;NKLSLPPRDYGNLLEIYVPKPGKGQLNIIDPSSAFTKRKVVASGVYEINEELNSKYVFSEVSFARELLGLDSTQVSALEFKLMPAASEGNISAQLTGIFSEEIIIKNRIQQNDALYKMLNAENLFTYLFVSLIAAIAIFNLGGTILMVILEKRGNIRTLFFMGLTIKEIRKIFFYNGMLMTLIGVSFGLLLGSIAVILQQQIGFVPITPSLPYPVQYKLLNLLIVFVTICGLGWIASKMASLRVTEKLLS
;
A
#
# COMPACT_ATOMS: atom_id res chain seq x y z
N ASN A 1 -13.61 20.88 -12.81
CA ASN A 1 -13.87 22.31 -12.53
C ASN A 1 -15.39 22.63 -12.58
N LYS A 2 -16.19 22.14 -11.61
CA LYS A 2 -17.68 22.24 -11.67
C LYS A 2 -18.24 23.64 -11.42
N LEU A 3 -17.44 24.54 -10.87
CA LEU A 3 -17.88 25.89 -10.50
C LEU A 3 -17.55 26.95 -11.56
N SER A 4 -16.74 26.63 -12.58
CA SER A 4 -16.36 27.53 -13.69
C SER A 4 -16.01 28.96 -13.23
N LEU A 5 -15.22 29.09 -12.16
CA LEU A 5 -14.88 30.37 -11.55
C LEU A 5 -13.55 30.88 -12.12
N PRO A 6 -13.53 31.98 -12.88
CA PRO A 6 -12.29 32.63 -13.24
C PRO A 6 -11.67 33.27 -11.98
N PRO A 7 -10.38 33.02 -11.69
CA PRO A 7 -9.71 33.68 -10.59
C PRO A 7 -9.63 35.19 -10.85
N ARG A 8 -9.80 35.99 -9.80
CA ARG A 8 -9.73 37.46 -9.80
C ARG A 8 -10.84 38.15 -10.61
N ASP A 9 -12.02 37.53 -10.71
CA ASP A 9 -13.21 38.19 -11.23
C ASP A 9 -13.81 39.14 -10.18
N TYR A 10 -13.69 40.44 -10.42
CA TYR A 10 -14.27 41.50 -9.58
C TYR A 10 -15.69 41.89 -10.01
N GLY A 11 -16.16 41.43 -11.18
CA GLY A 11 -17.50 41.68 -11.68
C GLY A 11 -18.53 40.72 -11.08
N ASN A 12 -18.14 39.45 -10.91
CA ASN A 12 -18.99 38.40 -10.33
C ASN A 12 -18.45 37.94 -8.97
N LEU A 13 -18.84 38.65 -7.91
CA LEU A 13 -18.45 38.29 -6.54
C LEU A 13 -19.14 36.99 -6.10
N LEU A 14 -18.37 36.09 -5.50
CA LEU A 14 -18.87 34.87 -4.88
C LEU A 14 -19.49 35.19 -3.53
N GLU A 15 -20.63 34.58 -3.21
CA GLU A 15 -21.25 34.73 -1.90
C GLU A 15 -21.11 33.45 -1.09
N ILE A 16 -20.46 33.54 0.06
CA ILE A 16 -20.29 32.42 0.99
C ILE A 16 -21.32 32.56 2.11
N TYR A 17 -22.01 31.46 2.40
CA TYR A 17 -23.05 31.35 3.40
C TYR A 17 -22.58 30.43 4.53
N VAL A 18 -22.63 30.92 5.77
CA VAL A 18 -22.30 30.13 6.96
C VAL A 18 -23.44 30.24 7.97
N PRO A 19 -23.97 29.12 8.51
CA PRO A 19 -25.01 29.16 9.54
C PRO A 19 -24.51 29.90 10.78
N LYS A 20 -25.32 30.81 11.33
CA LYS A 20 -24.95 31.52 12.57
C LYS A 20 -24.99 30.55 13.76
N PRO A 21 -23.97 30.56 14.64
CA PRO A 21 -24.00 29.77 15.86
C PRO A 21 -25.05 30.32 16.83
N GLY A 22 -25.87 29.45 17.43
CA GLY A 22 -26.85 29.82 18.47
C GLY A 22 -28.15 29.02 18.42
N LYS A 23 -29.01 29.22 19.43
CA LYS A 23 -30.36 28.63 19.55
C LYS A 23 -31.47 29.69 19.39
N GLY A 24 -31.23 30.73 18.59
CA GLY A 24 -32.20 31.79 18.35
C GLY A 24 -33.36 31.30 17.47
N GLN A 25 -34.57 31.86 17.66
CA GLN A 25 -35.69 31.62 16.75
C GLN A 25 -35.34 32.16 15.36
N LEU A 26 -35.45 31.30 14.35
CA LEU A 26 -35.31 31.68 12.96
C LEU A 26 -36.49 32.59 12.58
N ASN A 27 -36.21 33.75 12.00
CA ASN A 27 -37.25 34.59 11.43
C ASN A 27 -37.86 33.88 10.22
N ILE A 28 -39.09 33.38 10.38
CA ILE A 28 -39.83 32.62 9.35
C ILE A 28 -40.06 33.48 8.09
N ILE A 29 -40.08 34.80 8.24
CA ILE A 29 -40.29 35.78 7.18
C ILE A 29 -39.02 35.98 6.32
N ASP A 30 -37.82 35.81 6.89
CA ASP A 30 -36.55 35.85 6.14
C ASP A 30 -35.62 34.71 6.58
N PRO A 31 -35.75 33.53 5.96
CA PRO A 31 -34.88 32.38 6.21
C PRO A 31 -33.40 32.65 5.94
N SER A 32 -33.07 33.70 5.17
CA SER A 32 -31.69 34.02 4.80
C SER A 32 -30.92 34.73 5.93
N SER A 33 -31.64 35.28 6.91
CA SER A 33 -31.08 35.88 8.13
C SER A 33 -30.38 34.88 9.06
N ALA A 34 -30.65 33.58 8.87
CA ALA A 34 -30.04 32.45 9.57
C ALA A 34 -28.55 32.27 9.23
N PHE A 35 -28.09 32.88 8.13
CA PHE A 35 -26.74 32.74 7.63
C PHE A 35 -25.99 34.07 7.73
N THR A 36 -24.71 34.00 8.07
CA THR A 36 -23.76 35.07 7.80
C THR A 36 -23.34 34.96 6.35
N LYS A 37 -23.53 36.04 5.59
CA LYS A 37 -23.17 36.13 4.17
C LYS A 37 -22.01 37.08 3.98
N ARG A 38 -21.05 36.71 3.12
CA ARG A 38 -19.96 37.59 2.71
C ARG A 38 -19.70 37.43 1.22
N LYS A 39 -19.49 38.54 0.53
CA LYS A 39 -19.08 38.59 -0.87
C LYS A 39 -17.55 38.57 -0.93
N VAL A 40 -16.99 37.67 -1.72
CA VAL A 40 -15.55 37.47 -1.86
C VAL A 40 -15.15 37.33 -3.32
N VAL A 41 -13.88 37.59 -3.59
CA VAL A 41 -13.26 37.33 -4.89
C VAL A 41 -12.39 36.09 -4.75
N ALA A 42 -12.51 35.15 -5.69
CA ALA A 42 -11.61 33.99 -5.73
C ALA A 42 -10.20 34.45 -6.13
N SER A 43 -9.22 34.29 -5.24
CA SER A 43 -7.82 34.64 -5.54
C SER A 43 -7.13 33.61 -6.44
N GLY A 44 -7.51 32.34 -6.31
CA GLY A 44 -6.97 31.22 -7.08
C GLY A 44 -7.83 29.97 -6.96
N VAL A 45 -7.61 29.01 -7.86
CA VAL A 45 -8.28 27.70 -7.86
C VAL A 45 -7.20 26.64 -7.79
N TYR A 46 -7.42 25.61 -6.96
CA TYR A 46 -6.53 24.46 -6.82
C TYR A 46 -7.23 23.18 -7.28
N GLU A 47 -6.44 22.22 -7.76
CA GLU A 47 -6.94 20.91 -8.18
C GLU A 47 -5.96 19.83 -7.70
N ILE A 48 -6.37 19.06 -6.69
CA ILE A 48 -5.57 17.98 -6.08
C ILE A 48 -6.23 16.62 -6.34
N ASN A 49 -7.42 16.40 -5.78
CA ASN A 49 -8.26 15.22 -6.03
C ASN A 49 -9.73 15.59 -5.76
N GLU A 50 -10.69 14.81 -6.26
CA GLU A 50 -12.11 15.17 -6.16
C GLU A 50 -12.60 15.35 -4.71
N GLU A 51 -12.10 14.52 -3.79
CA GLU A 51 -12.49 14.56 -2.40
C GLU A 51 -12.05 15.85 -1.69
N LEU A 52 -10.78 16.25 -1.84
CA LEU A 52 -10.27 17.47 -1.21
C LEU A 52 -10.81 18.72 -1.89
N ASN A 53 -10.90 18.71 -3.23
CA ASN A 53 -11.41 19.84 -4.00
C ASN A 53 -12.86 20.19 -3.65
N SER A 54 -13.66 19.19 -3.26
CA SER A 54 -15.07 19.38 -2.89
C SER A 54 -15.26 19.72 -1.40
N LYS A 55 -14.21 19.55 -0.58
CA LYS A 55 -14.30 19.64 0.88
C LYS A 55 -13.78 20.95 1.46
N TYR A 56 -12.76 21.57 0.86
CA TYR A 56 -12.07 22.71 1.46
C TYR A 56 -12.11 23.99 0.61
N VAL A 57 -12.24 25.13 1.31
CA VAL A 57 -12.04 26.48 0.76
C VAL A 57 -11.05 27.19 1.67
N PHE A 58 -10.04 27.82 1.09
CA PHE A 58 -9.00 28.53 1.85
C PHE A 58 -9.26 30.03 1.85
N SER A 59 -9.10 30.65 3.02
CA SER A 59 -9.25 32.10 3.21
C SER A 59 -8.34 32.57 4.35
N GLU A 60 -8.26 33.89 4.56
CA GLU A 60 -7.58 34.44 5.71
C GLU A 60 -8.31 34.08 7.01
N VAL A 61 -7.54 33.83 8.08
CA VAL A 61 -8.08 33.40 9.38
C VAL A 61 -8.99 34.48 9.99
N SER A 62 -8.67 35.75 9.80
CA SER A 62 -9.50 36.90 10.20
C SER A 62 -10.89 36.84 9.55
N PHE A 63 -10.93 36.65 8.23
CA PHE A 63 -12.18 36.53 7.47
C PHE A 63 -13.00 35.31 7.89
N ALA A 64 -12.36 34.15 8.07
CA ALA A 64 -13.04 32.93 8.52
C ALA A 64 -13.66 33.10 9.92
N ARG A 65 -12.96 33.76 10.86
CA ARG A 65 -13.47 34.06 12.20
C ARG A 65 -14.69 34.98 12.16
N GLU A 66 -14.63 36.06 11.37
CA GLU A 66 -15.76 36.96 11.19
C GLU A 66 -16.99 36.24 10.61
N LEU A 67 -16.75 35.38 9.61
CA LEU A 67 -17.80 34.64 8.94
C LEU A 67 -18.45 33.58 9.85
N LEU A 68 -17.65 32.91 10.70
CA LEU A 68 -18.11 31.92 11.68
C LEU A 68 -18.64 32.55 12.98
N GLY A 69 -18.46 33.86 13.18
CA GLY A 69 -18.83 34.54 14.44
C GLY A 69 -17.95 34.13 15.63
N LEU A 70 -16.67 33.84 15.39
CA LEU A 70 -15.70 33.46 16.43
C LEU A 70 -14.92 34.69 16.92
N ASP A 71 -14.56 34.67 18.20
CA ASP A 71 -13.70 35.71 18.79
C ASP A 71 -12.27 35.65 18.25
N SER A 72 -11.52 36.76 18.39
CA SER A 72 -10.14 36.89 17.89
C SER A 72 -9.16 35.88 18.52
N THR A 73 -9.47 35.38 19.71
CA THR A 73 -8.67 34.40 20.47
C THR A 73 -9.09 32.95 20.23
N GLN A 74 -10.21 32.71 19.53
CA GLN A 74 -10.74 31.37 19.30
C GLN A 74 -10.27 30.79 17.97
N VAL A 75 -9.96 29.50 17.98
CA VAL A 75 -9.62 28.69 16.81
C VAL A 75 -10.22 27.30 16.96
N SER A 76 -10.64 26.69 15.85
CA SER A 76 -11.23 25.35 15.88
C SER A 76 -10.18 24.25 16.08
N ALA A 77 -9.01 24.39 15.42
CA ALA A 77 -7.91 23.45 15.49
C ALA A 77 -6.58 24.16 15.24
N LEU A 78 -5.51 23.58 15.77
CA LEU A 78 -4.14 23.98 15.48
C LEU A 78 -3.44 22.84 14.75
N GLU A 79 -2.87 23.16 13.58
CA GLU A 79 -2.11 22.21 12.79
C GLU A 79 -0.61 22.50 12.93
N PHE A 80 0.16 21.47 13.28
CA PHE A 80 1.61 21.57 13.42
C PHE A 80 2.29 20.76 12.31
N LYS A 81 3.18 21.41 11.56
CA LYS A 81 4.05 20.73 10.61
C LYS A 81 5.37 20.39 11.29
N LEU A 82 5.59 19.10 11.53
CA LEU A 82 6.82 18.61 12.15
C LEU A 82 8.02 18.70 11.20
N MET A 83 9.19 18.98 11.76
CA MET A 83 10.46 18.89 11.03
C MET A 83 10.83 17.42 10.77
N PRO A 84 11.55 17.08 9.69
CA PRO A 84 11.82 15.69 9.30
C PRO A 84 12.52 14.82 10.36
N ALA A 85 13.31 15.44 11.26
CA ALA A 85 14.04 14.75 12.33
C ALA A 85 13.27 14.64 13.65
N ALA A 86 12.04 15.17 13.71
CA ALA A 86 11.29 15.29 14.94
C ALA A 86 10.40 14.05 15.18
N SER A 87 10.39 13.53 16.42
CA SER A 87 9.59 12.35 16.79
C SER A 87 8.15 12.76 17.10
N GLU A 88 7.20 12.26 16.30
CA GLU A 88 5.76 12.54 16.44
C GLU A 88 5.22 12.13 17.81
N GLY A 89 5.65 10.96 18.34
CA GLY A 89 5.21 10.46 19.63
C GLY A 89 5.75 11.23 20.83
N ASN A 90 6.97 11.77 20.74
CA ASN A 90 7.52 12.59 21.83
C ASN A 90 6.84 13.96 21.88
N ILE A 91 6.54 14.54 20.73
CA ILE A 91 5.90 15.86 20.63
C ILE A 91 4.45 15.78 21.08
N SER A 92 3.71 14.73 20.71
CA SER A 92 2.35 14.55 21.21
C SER A 92 2.30 14.45 22.73
N ALA A 93 3.23 13.70 23.34
CA ALA A 93 3.34 13.61 24.80
C ALA A 93 3.67 14.96 25.46
N GLN A 94 4.57 15.75 24.86
CA GLN A 94 4.89 17.09 25.35
C GLN A 94 3.72 18.05 25.22
N LEU A 95 2.96 18.00 24.12
CA LEU A 95 1.78 18.83 23.92
C LEU A 95 0.70 18.52 24.95
N THR A 96 0.44 17.25 25.26
CA THR A 96 -0.51 16.87 26.33
C THR A 96 -0.10 17.44 27.69
N GLY A 97 1.20 17.63 27.94
CA GLY A 97 1.69 18.25 29.18
C GLY A 97 1.55 19.78 29.24
N ILE A 98 1.40 20.45 28.11
CA ILE A 98 1.29 21.92 28.03
C ILE A 98 -0.15 22.39 28.25
N PHE A 99 -1.13 21.65 27.73
CA PHE A 99 -2.54 22.01 27.84
C PHE A 99 -3.15 21.36 29.09
N SER A 100 -3.78 22.17 29.95
CA SER A 100 -4.44 21.70 31.17
C SER A 100 -5.81 21.06 30.92
N GLU A 101 -6.36 21.22 29.71
CA GLU A 101 -7.65 20.69 29.28
C GLU A 101 -7.48 19.42 28.43
N GLU A 102 -8.54 18.62 28.34
CA GLU A 102 -8.56 17.39 27.55
C GLU A 102 -8.54 17.70 26.05
N ILE A 103 -7.33 17.73 25.48
CA ILE A 103 -7.12 17.95 24.04
C ILE A 103 -7.06 16.64 23.27
N ILE A 104 -7.75 16.59 22.13
CA ILE A 104 -7.68 15.45 21.21
C ILE A 104 -6.58 15.69 20.19
N ILE A 105 -5.41 15.09 20.41
CA ILE A 105 -4.30 15.14 19.45
C ILE A 105 -4.50 14.03 18.42
N LYS A 106 -4.72 14.41 17.16
CA LYS A 106 -4.81 13.46 16.04
C LYS A 106 -3.64 13.67 15.08
N ASN A 107 -2.87 12.61 14.83
CA ASN A 107 -1.88 12.64 13.76
C ASN A 107 -2.55 12.51 12.38
N ARG A 108 -1.77 12.70 11.30
CA ARG A 108 -2.28 12.61 9.93
C ARG A 108 -2.95 11.26 9.63
N ILE A 109 -2.44 10.20 10.26
CA ILE A 109 -2.96 8.84 10.14
C ILE A 109 -4.38 8.75 10.71
N GLN A 110 -4.55 9.22 11.95
CA GLN A 110 -5.80 9.21 12.70
C GLN A 110 -6.86 10.15 12.12
N GLN A 111 -6.44 11.25 11.49
CA GLN A 111 -7.36 12.13 10.77
C GLN A 111 -7.99 11.46 9.54
N ASN A 112 -7.32 10.46 8.96
CA ASN A 112 -7.79 9.71 7.79
C ASN A 112 -7.92 8.21 8.09
N ASP A 113 -8.51 7.87 9.23
CA ASP A 113 -8.65 6.48 9.69
C ASP A 113 -9.27 5.54 8.63
N ALA A 114 -10.24 6.03 7.84
CA ALA A 114 -10.86 5.22 6.80
C ALA A 114 -9.85 4.82 5.69
N LEU A 115 -9.04 5.77 5.23
CA LEU A 115 -8.00 5.53 4.23
C LEU A 115 -6.95 4.55 4.77
N TYR A 116 -6.52 4.71 6.03
CA TYR A 116 -5.53 3.82 6.63
C TYR A 116 -6.06 2.42 6.92
N LYS A 117 -7.31 2.30 7.39
CA LYS A 117 -7.96 0.99 7.56
C LYS A 117 -8.10 0.26 6.22
N MET A 118 -8.43 0.99 5.14
CA MET A 118 -8.50 0.44 3.78
C MET A 118 -7.13 -0.05 3.30
N LEU A 119 -6.09 0.78 3.42
CA LEU A 119 -4.72 0.42 3.01
C LEU A 119 -4.17 -0.78 3.80
N ASN A 120 -4.43 -0.84 5.11
CA ASN A 120 -4.03 -1.99 5.92
C ASN A 120 -4.80 -3.26 5.55
N ALA A 121 -6.10 -3.15 5.24
CA ALA A 121 -6.88 -4.28 4.76
C ALA A 121 -6.36 -4.78 3.40
N GLU A 122 -6.01 -3.88 2.48
CA GLU A 122 -5.41 -4.22 1.19
C GLU A 122 -4.08 -4.98 1.38
N ASN A 123 -3.18 -4.45 2.22
CA ASN A 123 -1.92 -5.11 2.54
C ASN A 123 -2.11 -6.51 3.14
N LEU A 124 -3.13 -6.70 3.99
CA LEU A 124 -3.47 -8.01 4.53
C LEU A 124 -3.90 -8.97 3.42
N PHE A 125 -4.78 -8.55 2.51
CA PHE A 125 -5.18 -9.39 1.37
C PHE A 125 -3.98 -9.74 0.48
N THR A 126 -3.14 -8.77 0.13
CA THR A 126 -1.91 -9.04 -0.64
C THR A 126 -1.01 -10.05 0.06
N TYR A 127 -0.81 -9.91 1.37
CA TYR A 127 -0.03 -10.86 2.16
C TYR A 127 -0.63 -12.27 2.16
N LEU A 128 -1.95 -12.38 2.32
CA LEU A 128 -2.66 -13.68 2.28
C LEU A 128 -2.51 -14.34 0.91
N PHE A 129 -2.70 -13.62 -0.19
CA PHE A 129 -2.53 -14.17 -1.54
C PHE A 129 -1.09 -14.62 -1.81
N VAL A 130 -0.09 -13.80 -1.46
CA VAL A 130 1.32 -14.15 -1.64
C VAL A 130 1.68 -15.41 -0.84
N SER A 131 1.23 -15.52 0.40
CA SER A 131 1.48 -16.69 1.25
C SER A 131 0.80 -17.96 0.70
N LEU A 132 -0.43 -17.86 0.21
CA LEU A 132 -1.14 -18.97 -0.42
C LEU A 132 -0.43 -19.45 -1.69
N ILE A 133 -0.05 -18.53 -2.58
CA ILE A 133 0.68 -18.85 -3.81
C ILE A 133 2.03 -19.50 -3.49
N ALA A 134 2.74 -19.00 -2.48
CA ALA A 134 3.99 -19.60 -2.01
C ALA A 134 3.79 -21.03 -1.48
N ALA A 135 2.72 -21.28 -0.72
CA ALA A 135 2.40 -22.63 -0.23
C ALA A 135 2.11 -23.61 -1.39
N ILE A 136 1.31 -23.18 -2.37
CA ILE A 136 1.02 -23.96 -3.58
C ILE A 136 2.30 -24.25 -4.35
N ALA A 137 3.19 -23.27 -4.49
CA ALA A 137 4.46 -23.43 -5.20
C ALA A 137 5.37 -24.47 -4.53
N ILE A 138 5.50 -24.45 -3.21
CA ILE A 138 6.32 -25.42 -2.46
C ILE A 138 5.76 -26.84 -2.62
N PHE A 139 4.43 -26.99 -2.52
CA PHE A 139 3.79 -28.29 -2.68
C PHE A 139 3.96 -28.85 -4.10
N ASN A 140 3.75 -28.02 -5.12
CA ASN A 140 3.92 -28.40 -6.52
C ASN A 140 5.37 -28.78 -6.83
N LEU A 141 6.34 -27.98 -6.36
CA LEU A 141 7.76 -28.28 -6.54
C LEU A 141 8.13 -29.65 -5.93
N GLY A 142 7.69 -29.89 -4.68
CA GLY A 142 7.89 -31.18 -4.02
C GLY A 142 7.24 -32.34 -4.79
N GLY A 143 6.00 -32.16 -5.25
CA GLY A 143 5.26 -33.12 -6.07
C GLY A 143 5.97 -33.47 -7.38
N THR A 144 6.46 -32.47 -8.11
CA THR A 144 7.21 -32.66 -9.35
C THR A 144 8.50 -33.45 -9.12
N ILE A 145 9.29 -33.10 -8.10
CA ILE A 145 10.53 -33.84 -7.81
C ILE A 145 10.23 -35.29 -7.43
N LEU A 146 9.16 -35.53 -6.67
CA LEU A 146 8.74 -36.88 -6.33
C LEU A 146 8.35 -37.67 -7.57
N MET A 147 7.54 -37.10 -8.46
CA MET A 147 7.14 -37.76 -9.70
C MET A 147 8.35 -38.14 -10.55
N VAL A 148 9.34 -37.25 -10.68
CA VAL A 148 10.60 -37.53 -11.37
C VAL A 148 11.37 -38.70 -10.73
N ILE A 149 11.44 -38.76 -9.39
CA ILE A 149 12.06 -39.89 -8.67
C ILE A 149 11.30 -41.20 -8.95
N LEU A 150 9.97 -41.15 -8.92
CA LEU A 150 9.10 -42.31 -9.14
C LEU A 150 9.24 -42.86 -10.58
N GLU A 151 9.24 -41.99 -11.58
CA GLU A 151 9.43 -42.35 -12.99
C GLU A 151 10.81 -42.95 -13.26
N LYS A 152 11.84 -42.47 -12.56
CA LYS A 152 13.22 -42.95 -12.73
C LYS A 152 13.60 -44.11 -11.82
N ARG A 153 12.65 -44.72 -11.08
CA ARG A 153 12.89 -45.87 -10.19
C ARG A 153 13.74 -46.98 -10.84
N GLY A 154 13.46 -47.36 -12.08
CA GLY A 154 14.24 -48.37 -12.79
C GLY A 154 15.71 -48.00 -12.91
N ASN A 155 16.00 -46.76 -13.30
CA ASN A 155 17.37 -46.24 -13.42
C ASN A 155 18.07 -46.14 -12.05
N ILE A 156 17.34 -45.82 -10.99
CA ILE A 156 17.85 -45.78 -9.62
C ILE A 156 18.33 -47.18 -9.20
N ARG A 157 17.58 -48.25 -9.54
CA ARG A 157 17.98 -49.64 -9.27
C ARG A 157 19.22 -50.04 -10.06
N THR A 158 19.29 -49.68 -11.35
CA THR A 158 20.48 -49.95 -12.17
C THR A 158 21.72 -49.28 -11.60
N LEU A 159 21.63 -48.00 -11.23
CA LEU A 159 22.75 -47.26 -10.60
C LEU A 159 23.18 -47.89 -9.27
N PHE A 160 22.22 -48.35 -8.46
CA PHE A 160 22.51 -49.04 -7.21
C PHE A 160 23.25 -50.37 -7.46
N PHE A 161 22.83 -51.18 -8.43
CA PHE A 161 23.53 -52.42 -8.78
C PHE A 161 24.90 -52.19 -9.43
N MET A 162 25.12 -51.03 -10.06
CA MET A 162 26.45 -50.60 -10.54
C MET A 162 27.39 -50.16 -9.40
N GLY A 163 26.93 -50.15 -8.15
CA GLY A 163 27.77 -49.85 -6.98
C GLY A 163 27.61 -48.44 -6.42
N LEU A 164 26.66 -47.63 -6.91
CA LEU A 164 26.39 -46.32 -6.30
C LEU A 164 25.69 -46.49 -4.95
N THR A 165 26.13 -45.71 -3.98
CA THR A 165 25.47 -45.65 -2.67
C THR A 165 24.19 -44.83 -2.75
N ILE A 166 23.23 -45.11 -1.85
CA ILE A 166 21.98 -44.35 -1.75
C ILE A 166 22.25 -42.86 -1.50
N LYS A 167 23.34 -42.52 -0.79
CA LYS A 167 23.75 -41.13 -0.56
C LYS A 167 24.11 -40.41 -1.86
N GLU A 168 24.80 -41.08 -2.77
CA GLU A 168 25.17 -40.53 -4.08
C GLU A 168 23.94 -40.35 -4.96
N ILE A 169 23.04 -41.33 -4.96
CA ILE A 169 21.77 -41.25 -5.72
C ILE A 169 20.91 -40.08 -5.20
N ARG A 170 20.81 -39.91 -3.88
CA ARG A 170 20.13 -38.75 -3.27
C ARG A 170 20.73 -37.42 -3.72
N LYS A 171 22.06 -37.36 -3.86
CA LYS A 171 22.78 -36.16 -4.30
C LYS A 171 22.44 -35.79 -5.75
N ILE A 172 22.28 -36.78 -6.63
CA ILE A 172 21.84 -36.56 -8.02
C ILE A 172 20.47 -35.89 -8.06
N PHE A 173 19.48 -36.41 -7.32
CA PHE A 173 18.13 -35.81 -7.29
C PHE A 173 18.10 -34.46 -6.59
N PHE A 174 18.94 -34.26 -5.58
CA PHE A 174 19.11 -32.95 -4.95
C PHE A 174 19.60 -31.90 -5.96
N TYR A 175 20.65 -32.21 -6.75
CA TYR A 175 21.13 -31.28 -7.78
C TYR A 175 20.10 -31.06 -8.89
N ASN A 176 19.34 -32.08 -9.26
CA ASN A 176 18.28 -31.94 -10.26
C ASN A 176 17.20 -30.95 -9.77
N GLY A 177 16.72 -31.10 -8.52
CA GLY A 177 15.76 -30.17 -7.93
C GLY A 177 16.29 -28.73 -7.82
N MET A 178 17.56 -28.57 -7.49
CA MET A 178 18.21 -27.26 -7.42
C MET A 178 18.38 -26.63 -8.80
N LEU A 179 18.74 -27.40 -9.82
CA LEU A 179 18.81 -26.95 -11.22
C LEU A 179 17.43 -26.52 -11.73
N MET A 180 16.39 -27.31 -11.44
CA MET A 180 15.01 -26.99 -11.82
C MET A 180 14.54 -25.68 -11.16
N THR A 181 14.90 -25.46 -9.89
CA THR A 181 14.64 -24.20 -9.17
C THR A 181 15.37 -23.02 -9.82
N LEU A 182 16.66 -23.18 -10.14
CA LEU A 182 17.48 -22.12 -10.76
C LEU A 182 16.96 -21.70 -12.13
N ILE A 183 16.54 -22.66 -12.95
CA ILE A 183 15.91 -22.38 -14.24
C ILE A 183 14.58 -21.66 -14.02
N GLY A 184 13.73 -22.17 -13.13
CA GLY A 184 12.43 -21.58 -12.82
C GLY A 184 12.53 -20.14 -12.32
N VAL A 185 13.44 -19.86 -11.38
CA VAL A 185 13.62 -18.49 -10.85
C VAL A 185 14.21 -17.56 -11.91
N SER A 186 15.12 -18.04 -12.77
CA SER A 186 15.69 -17.22 -13.85
C SER A 186 14.61 -16.78 -14.85
N PHE A 187 13.77 -17.71 -15.29
CA PHE A 187 12.64 -17.39 -16.17
C PHE A 187 11.59 -16.52 -15.47
N GLY A 188 11.26 -16.81 -14.21
CA GLY A 188 10.28 -16.04 -13.44
C GLY A 188 10.74 -14.59 -13.20
N LEU A 189 12.01 -14.39 -12.86
CA LEU A 189 12.60 -13.06 -12.70
C LEU A 189 12.67 -12.30 -14.02
N LEU A 190 13.02 -12.97 -15.12
CA LEU A 190 13.04 -12.36 -16.44
C LEU A 190 11.65 -11.87 -16.85
N LEU A 191 10.63 -12.74 -16.75
CA LEU A 191 9.24 -12.37 -17.08
C LEU A 191 8.69 -11.30 -16.15
N GLY A 192 8.95 -11.40 -14.84
CA GLY A 192 8.53 -10.40 -13.86
C GLY A 192 9.18 -9.03 -14.10
N SER A 193 10.47 -9.02 -14.46
CA SER A 193 11.18 -7.77 -14.78
C SER A 193 10.62 -7.11 -16.04
N ILE A 194 10.35 -7.90 -17.09
CA ILE A 194 9.72 -7.40 -18.31
C ILE A 194 8.35 -6.80 -17.99
N ALA A 195 7.52 -7.49 -17.20
CA ALA A 195 6.21 -6.99 -16.81
C ALA A 195 6.26 -5.66 -16.04
N VAL A 196 7.21 -5.51 -15.11
CA VAL A 196 7.40 -4.25 -14.36
C VAL A 196 7.88 -3.13 -15.28
N ILE A 197 8.82 -3.39 -16.17
CA ILE A 197 9.32 -2.41 -17.12
C ILE A 197 8.19 -1.95 -18.06
N LEU A 198 7.38 -2.89 -18.57
CA LEU A 198 6.22 -2.57 -19.38
C LEU A 198 5.19 -1.71 -18.62
N GLN A 199 4.93 -2.02 -17.36
CA GLN A 199 4.05 -1.19 -16.51
C GLN A 199 4.61 0.21 -16.31
N GLN A 200 5.93 0.39 -16.18
CA GLN A 200 6.54 1.72 -16.05
C GLN A 200 6.45 2.55 -17.33
N GLN A 201 6.54 1.91 -18.50
CA GLN A 201 6.52 2.59 -19.80
C GLN A 201 5.09 2.88 -20.28
N ILE A 202 4.19 1.91 -20.16
CA ILE A 202 2.85 1.94 -20.76
C ILE A 202 1.79 2.31 -19.72
N GLY A 203 2.02 2.03 -18.43
CA GLY A 203 1.05 2.34 -17.38
C GLY A 203 -0.27 1.60 -17.54
N PHE A 204 -0.25 0.34 -18.01
CA PHE A 204 -1.45 -0.40 -18.40
C PHE A 204 -2.42 -0.67 -17.24
N VAL A 205 -1.93 -0.68 -15.99
CA VAL A 205 -2.79 -0.70 -14.78
C VAL A 205 -2.90 0.71 -14.19
N PRO A 206 -4.02 1.43 -14.41
CA PRO A 206 -4.28 2.72 -13.78
C PRO A 206 -4.91 2.62 -12.38
N ILE A 207 -4.56 3.55 -11.48
CA ILE A 207 -5.30 3.80 -10.22
C ILE A 207 -6.51 4.71 -10.51
N THR A 208 -6.29 5.74 -11.31
CA THR A 208 -7.33 6.62 -11.85
C THR A 208 -7.13 6.75 -13.36
N PRO A 209 -8.14 7.17 -14.14
CA PRO A 209 -8.00 7.35 -15.59
C PRO A 209 -6.82 8.24 -16.02
N SER A 210 -6.30 9.07 -15.10
CA SER A 210 -5.17 9.98 -15.30
C SER A 210 -3.86 9.55 -14.63
N LEU A 211 -3.85 8.53 -13.75
CA LEU A 211 -2.67 8.15 -12.97
C LEU A 211 -2.41 6.62 -13.00
N PRO A 212 -1.32 6.17 -13.66
CA PRO A 212 -0.90 4.78 -13.62
C PRO A 212 -0.45 4.33 -12.22
N TYR A 213 -0.66 3.06 -11.88
CA TYR A 213 -0.22 2.48 -10.61
C TYR A 213 1.31 2.54 -10.51
N PRO A 214 1.88 3.21 -9.49
CA PRO A 214 3.31 3.44 -9.41
C PRO A 214 4.04 2.16 -9.00
N VAL A 215 4.88 1.63 -9.88
CA VAL A 215 5.72 0.46 -9.61
C VAL A 215 7.19 0.88 -9.55
N GLN A 216 7.87 0.51 -8.46
CA GLN A 216 9.30 0.76 -8.29
C GLN A 216 10.11 -0.51 -8.58
N TYR A 217 10.91 -0.47 -9.63
CA TYR A 217 11.87 -1.53 -9.93
C TYR A 217 13.13 -1.35 -9.08
N LYS A 218 13.26 -2.13 -8.00
CA LYS A 218 14.43 -2.12 -7.12
C LYS A 218 15.21 -3.42 -7.27
N LEU A 219 16.48 -3.32 -7.60
CA LEU A 219 17.37 -4.47 -7.79
C LEU A 219 17.53 -5.30 -6.50
N LEU A 220 17.45 -4.64 -5.34
CA LEU A 220 17.44 -5.31 -4.04
C LEU A 220 16.23 -6.25 -3.88
N ASN A 221 15.05 -5.84 -4.33
CA ASN A 221 13.86 -6.69 -4.24
C ASN A 221 14.02 -7.94 -5.11
N LEU A 222 14.65 -7.79 -6.27
CA LEU A 222 14.94 -8.89 -7.19
C LEU A 222 15.90 -9.90 -6.55
N LEU A 223 16.96 -9.41 -5.88
CA LEU A 223 17.88 -10.24 -5.09
C LEU A 223 17.16 -10.97 -3.95
N ILE A 224 16.28 -10.28 -3.21
CA ILE A 224 15.50 -10.89 -2.13
C ILE A 224 14.64 -12.04 -2.67
N VAL A 225 13.95 -11.84 -3.79
CA VAL A 225 13.15 -12.89 -4.45
C VAL A 225 14.02 -14.05 -4.90
N PHE A 226 15.18 -13.79 -5.52
CA PHE A 226 16.12 -14.83 -5.92
C PHE A 226 16.56 -15.69 -4.73
N VAL A 227 17.02 -15.06 -3.64
CA VAL A 227 17.51 -15.75 -2.44
C VAL A 227 16.41 -16.54 -1.76
N THR A 228 15.20 -15.97 -1.62
CA THR A 228 14.07 -16.64 -0.99
C THR A 228 13.61 -17.87 -1.77
N ILE A 229 13.49 -17.78 -3.09
CA ILE A 229 13.09 -18.92 -3.94
C ILE A 229 14.19 -19.99 -3.98
N CYS A 230 15.46 -19.61 -4.09
CA CYS A 230 16.57 -20.56 -3.99
C CYS A 230 16.60 -21.26 -2.63
N GLY A 231 16.33 -20.54 -1.53
CA GLY A 231 16.23 -21.10 -0.19
C GLY A 231 15.09 -22.13 -0.07
N LEU A 232 13.89 -21.78 -0.55
CA LEU A 232 12.74 -22.69 -0.57
C LEU A 232 13.01 -23.92 -1.45
N GLY A 233 13.59 -23.73 -2.64
CA GLY A 233 13.95 -24.83 -3.54
C GLY A 233 15.01 -25.75 -2.96
N TRP A 234 15.97 -25.21 -2.20
CA TRP A 234 16.95 -26.01 -1.45
C TRP A 234 16.28 -26.90 -0.40
N ILE A 235 15.36 -26.34 0.40
CA ILE A 235 14.59 -27.08 1.41
C ILE A 235 13.77 -28.19 0.74
N ALA A 236 13.02 -27.85 -0.31
CA ALA A 236 12.18 -28.81 -1.03
C ALA A 236 13.00 -29.93 -1.67
N SER A 237 14.11 -29.59 -2.33
CA SER A 237 15.02 -30.58 -2.96
C SER A 237 15.66 -31.50 -1.91
N LYS A 238 16.00 -30.96 -0.74
CA LYS A 238 16.52 -31.75 0.38
C LYS A 238 15.44 -32.69 0.93
N MET A 239 14.23 -32.20 1.17
CA MET A 239 13.11 -33.03 1.65
C MET A 239 12.74 -34.14 0.65
N ALA A 240 12.74 -33.82 -0.64
CA ALA A 240 12.43 -34.79 -1.68
C ALA A 240 13.53 -35.85 -1.86
N SER A 241 14.81 -35.46 -1.84
CA SER A 241 15.92 -36.42 -1.94
C SER A 241 15.96 -37.38 -0.74
N LEU A 242 15.60 -36.94 0.46
CA LEU A 242 15.52 -37.80 1.64
C LEU A 242 14.45 -38.90 1.52
N ARG A 243 13.44 -38.74 0.65
CA ARG A 243 12.40 -39.75 0.41
C ARG A 243 12.89 -40.94 -0.43
N VAL A 244 14.07 -40.86 -1.04
CA VAL A 244 14.72 -42.02 -1.66
C VAL A 244 15.20 -42.96 -0.55
N THR A 245 14.42 -44.01 -0.28
CA THR A 245 14.64 -45.00 0.79
C THR A 245 14.89 -46.38 0.20
N GLU A 246 15.52 -47.31 0.92
CA GLU A 246 15.77 -48.69 0.46
C GLU A 246 14.50 -49.43 0.02
N LYS A 247 13.35 -49.14 0.64
CA LYS A 247 12.03 -49.65 0.21
C LYS A 247 11.59 -49.27 -1.21
N LEU A 248 12.22 -48.24 -1.80
CA LEU A 248 11.99 -47.83 -3.19
C LEU A 248 12.87 -48.63 -4.18
N LEU A 249 13.88 -49.33 -3.68
CA LEU A 249 14.88 -50.08 -4.43
C LEU A 249 14.65 -51.60 -4.39
N SER A 250 13.96 -52.11 -3.36
CA SER A 250 13.40 -53.47 -3.28
C SER A 250 12.20 -53.63 -4.19
#